data_AF-I6CI25-F1
#
_entry.id   AF-I6CI25-F1
#
_cell.length_a   1.000
_cell.length_b   1.000
_cell.length_c   1.000
_cell.angle_alpha   90.00
_cell.angle_beta   90.00
_cell.angle_gamma   90.00
#
_symmetry.space_group_name_H-M   'P 1'
#
loop_
_entity.id
_entity.type
_entity.pdbx_description
1 polymer ?
#
loop_
_entity_poly.entity_id
_entity_poly.type
_entity_poly.pdbx_seq_one_letter_code
_entity_poly.pdbx_strand_id
1 'polypeptide(L)' 'MVNDKTLVEGVSLTYKEGTKVYTSTQVGKECQFTTGLAVVITTTYNETRIQPNTKCPEKS' A
#
# COMPACT_ATOMS: atom_id res chain seq x y z
N MET A 1 -6.50 -26.22 -10.97
CA MET A 1 -6.00 -25.88 -9.62
C MET A 1 -4.87 -24.90 -9.81
N VAL A 2 -4.94 -23.72 -9.19
CA VAL A 2 -3.96 -22.64 -9.38
C VAL A 2 -2.73 -22.96 -8.50
N ASN A 3 -1.92 -23.94 -8.92
CA ASN A 3 -0.73 -24.36 -8.18
C ASN A 3 0.48 -23.44 -8.37
N ASP A 4 0.42 -22.50 -9.32
CA ASP A 4 1.54 -21.61 -9.68
C ASP A 4 1.33 -20.14 -9.24
N LYS A 5 0.40 -19.85 -8.31
CA LYS A 5 0.24 -18.48 -7.78
C LYS A 5 0.54 -18.43 -6.30
N THR A 6 1.53 -17.61 -5.95
CA THR A 6 1.78 -17.19 -4.57
C THR A 6 0.73 -16.18 -4.16
N LEU A 7 -0.06 -16.51 -3.13
CA LEU A 7 -0.92 -15.53 -2.48
C LEU A 7 -0.03 -14.60 -1.66
N VAL A 8 -0.16 -13.30 -1.90
CA VAL A 8 0.56 -12.24 -1.17
C VAL A 8 -0.44 -11.39 -0.41
N GLU A 9 -0.02 -10.88 0.73
CA GLU A 9 -0.83 -9.94 1.51
C GLU A 9 -1.05 -8.64 0.72
N GLY A 10 -2.27 -8.12 0.80
CA GLY A 10 -2.66 -6.87 0.19
C GLY A 10 -3.23 -5.94 1.24
N VAL A 11 -2.98 -4.64 1.07
CA VAL A 11 -3.54 -3.58 1.90
C VAL A 11 -4.41 -2.66 1.05
N SER A 12 -5.44 -2.11 1.67
CA SER A 12 -6.27 -1.05 1.08
C SER A 12 -6.04 0.24 1.87
N LEU A 13 -5.30 1.16 1.27
CA LEU A 13 -5.00 2.46 1.84
C LEU A 13 -6.11 3.44 1.46
N THR A 14 -6.73 4.06 2.46
CA THR A 14 -7.72 5.11 2.25
C THR A 14 -7.20 6.42 2.82
N TYR A 15 -7.11 7.45 2.00
CA TYR A 15 -6.70 8.79 2.40
C TYR A 15 -7.78 9.81 2.04
N LYS A 16 -8.06 10.73 2.95
CA LYS A 16 -9.06 11.79 2.76
C LYS A 16 -8.37 13.14 2.69
N GLU A 17 -8.52 13.82 1.56
CA GLU A 17 -8.07 15.19 1.37
C GLU A 17 -9.27 16.11 1.23
N GLY A 18 -9.58 16.86 2.29
CA GLY A 18 -10.78 17.69 2.36
C GLY A 18 -12.05 16.86 2.20
N THR A 19 -12.75 17.01 1.07
CA THR A 19 -13.97 16.26 0.73
C THR A 19 -13.71 15.07 -0.19
N LYS A 20 -12.50 14.91 -0.73
CA LYS A 20 -12.16 13.81 -1.63
C LYS A 20 -11.59 12.64 -0.85
N VAL A 21 -12.11 11.45 -1.12
CA VAL A 21 -11.60 10.19 -0.59
C VAL A 21 -10.86 9.48 -1.72
N TYR A 22 -9.61 9.13 -1.46
CA TYR A 22 -8.73 8.39 -2.35
C TYR A 22 -8.51 7.01 -1.76
N THR A 23 -8.64 5.98 -2.59
CA THR A 23 -8.41 4.59 -2.21
C THR A 23 -7.34 3.98 -3.11
N SER A 24 -6.36 3.30 -2.52
CA SER A 24 -5.33 2.58 -3.27
C SER A 24 -5.14 1.19 -2.68
N THR A 25 -5.33 0.17 -3.50
CA THR A 25 -5.10 -1.22 -3.14
C THR A 25 -3.75 -1.67 -3.68
N GLN A 26 -2.88 -2.15 -2.80
CA GLN A 26 -1.51 -2.51 -3.16
C GLN A 26 -1.00 -3.69 -2.34
N VAL A 27 -0.05 -4.42 -2.90
CA VAL A 27 0.63 -5.54 -2.22
C VAL A 27 1.49 -5.00 -1.08
N GLY A 28 1.41 -5.62 0.10
CA GLY A 28 2.14 -5.22 1.30
C GLY A 28 1.44 -5.65 2.58
N LYS A 29 2.03 -5.32 3.73
CA LYS A 29 1.45 -5.52 5.06
C LYS A 29 0.99 -4.19 5.64
N GLU A 30 -0.08 -4.20 6.43
CA GLU A 30 -0.63 -2.98 7.04
C GLU A 30 0.42 -2.24 7.88
N CYS A 31 1.23 -2.98 8.63
CA CYS A 31 2.33 -2.45 9.43
C CYS A 31 3.47 -1.78 8.64
N GLN A 32 3.43 -1.76 7.31
CA GLN A 32 4.39 -1.02 6.48
C GLN A 32 3.93 0.40 6.15
N PHE A 33 2.67 0.72 6.48
CA PHE A 33 2.03 1.98 6.14
C PHE A 33 1.53 2.67 7.40
N THR A 34 2.14 3.82 7.70
CA THR A 34 1.74 4.68 8.81
C THR A 34 1.38 6.08 8.31
N THR A 35 0.55 6.79 9.06
CA THR A 35 0.29 8.21 8.79
C THR A 35 1.57 9.03 8.93
N GLY A 36 1.77 10.01 8.03
CA GLY A 36 2.94 10.88 8.05
C GLY A 36 3.43 11.18 6.64
N LEU A 37 4.73 11.43 6.51
CA LEU A 37 5.37 11.60 5.19
C LEU A 37 5.32 10.27 4.43
N ALA A 38 4.77 10.30 3.23
CA ALA A 38 4.77 9.16 2.33
C ALA A 38 5.07 9.63 0.90
N VAL A 39 5.75 8.78 0.13
CA VAL A 39 6.05 9.06 -1.28
C VAL A 39 5.02 8.35 -2.15
N VAL A 40 4.39 9.09 -3.03
CA VAL A 40 3.50 8.57 -4.06
C VAL A 40 4.28 8.50 -5.37
N ILE A 41 4.32 7.31 -5.99
CA ILE A 41 4.92 7.11 -7.30
C ILE A 41 3.81 6.90 -8.32
N THR A 42 3.86 7.67 -9.39
CA THR A 42 3.01 7.47 -10.57
C THR A 42 3.80 6.68 -11.60
N THR A 43 3.28 5.53 -12.01
CA THR A 43 3.90 4.71 -13.06
C THR A 43 3.53 5.24 -14.46
N THR A 44 4.20 4.71 -15.49
CA THR A 44 3.94 5.03 -16.90
C THR A 44 2.48 4.76 -17.33
N TYR A 45 1.75 3.93 -16.58
CA TYR A 45 0.35 3.59 -16.81
C TYR A 45 -0.63 4.43 -15.97
N ASN A 46 -0.19 5.56 -15.41
CA ASN A 46 -0.99 6.42 -14.53
C ASN A 46 -1.49 5.74 -13.25
N GLU A 47 -0.87 4.62 -12.85
CA GLU A 47 -1.15 3.98 -11.57
C GLU A 47 -0.37 4.68 -10.46
N THR A 48 -1.05 5.00 -9.36
CA THR A 48 -0.44 5.63 -8.19
C THR A 48 -0.20 4.59 -7.09
N ARG A 49 1.05 4.45 -6.66
CA ARG A 49 1.47 3.51 -5.60
C ARG A 49 2.15 4.27 -4.48
N ILE A 50 1.71 4.02 -3.25
CA ILE A 50 2.29 4.59 -2.03
C ILE A 50 3.47 3.71 -1.61
N GLN A 51 4.65 4.29 -1.46
CA GLN A 51 5.80 3.55 -0.95
C GLN A 51 5.64 3.24 0.55
N PRO A 52 6.02 2.04 1.00
CA PRO A 52 6.16 1.73 2.42
C PRO A 52 6.97 2.82 3.13
N ASN A 53 6.41 3.41 4.19
CA ASN A 53 7.06 4.47 4.96
C ASN A 53 7.43 4.04 6.38
N THR A 54 7.15 2.79 6.74
CA THR A 54 7.53 2.23 8.04
C THR A 54 7.96 0.78 7.90
N LYS A 55 8.81 0.32 8.83
CA LYS A 55 9.14 -1.10 8.93
C LYS A 55 8.18 -1.78 9.89
N CYS A 56 7.68 -2.95 9.50
CA CYS A 56 6.92 -3.78 10.43
C CYS A 56 7.80 -4.17 11.63
N PRO A 57 7.22 -4.25 12.84
CA PRO A 57 7.94 -4.75 14.00
C PRO A 57 8.48 -6.15 13.71
N GLU A 58 9.76 -6.37 14.01
CA GLU A 58 10.34 -7.71 13.96
C GLU A 58 9.69 -8.54 15.05
N LYS A 59 9.23 -9.75 14.71
CA LYS A 59 8.76 -10.70 15.73
C LYS A 59 9.98 -11.09 16.56
N SER A 60 9.97 -10.70 17.83
CA SER A 60 10.95 -11.13 18.83
C SER A 60 10.79 -12.61 19.20
#